data_AF-A0A8J7RBN5-F1
#
_entry.id   AF-A0A8J7RBN5-F1
#
_cell.length_a   1.000
_cell.length_b   1.000
_cell.length_c   1.000
_cell.angle_alpha   90.00
_cell.angle_beta   90.00
_cell.angle_gamma   90.00
#
_symmetry.space_group_name_H-M   'P 1'
#
loop_
_entity.id
_entity.type
_entity.pdbx_description
1 polymer ?
#
loop_
_entity_poly.entity_id
_entity_poly.type
_entity_poly.pdbx_seq_one_letter_code
_entity_poly.pdbx_strand_id
1 'polypeptide(L)' 'MKRVGIRLETLAAIIEDLDSDEDLRAIFGDPVTGHLAIVAEYADGTVDLRIEEIREVPLTADETTRFTEVTDRIVYANLL' A
#
# COMPACT_ATOMS: atom_id res chain seq x y z
N MET A 1 -15.94 10.85 -6.18
CA MET A 1 -14.89 10.38 -5.26
C MET A 1 -14.95 11.19 -3.98
N LYS A 2 -14.85 10.55 -2.82
CA LYS A 2 -14.76 11.24 -1.51
C LYS A 2 -13.28 11.40 -1.17
N ARG A 3 -12.83 12.62 -0.88
CA ARG A 3 -11.47 12.84 -0.37
C ARG A 3 -11.43 12.46 1.11
N VAL A 4 -10.51 11.58 1.48
CA VAL A 4 -10.26 11.17 2.87
C VAL A 4 -8.81 11.52 3.18
N GLY A 5 -8.58 12.28 4.25
CA GLY A 5 -7.24 12.55 4.74
C GLY A 5 -6.79 11.42 5.66
N ILE A 6 -5.59 10.90 5.44
CA ILE A 6 -4.96 9.92 6.33
C ILE A 6 -3.98 10.69 7.23
N ARG A 7 -4.11 10.53 8.55
CA ARG A 7 -3.15 11.13 9.49
C ARG A 7 -1.81 10.40 9.37
N LEU A 8 -0.70 11.12 9.58
CA LEU A 8 0.62 10.51 9.48
C LEU A 8 0.83 9.40 10.53
N GLU A 9 0.24 9.53 11.73
CA GLU A 9 0.24 8.42 12.70
C GLU A 9 -0.49 7.18 12.20
N THR A 10 -1.62 7.36 11.49
CA THR A 10 -2.38 6.27 10.88
C THR A 10 -1.59 5.62 9.74
N LEU A 11 -0.86 6.43 8.96
CA LEU A 11 0.03 5.91 7.92
C LEU A 11 1.15 5.04 8.51
N ALA A 12 1.72 5.42 9.65
CA ALA A 12 2.71 4.60 10.34
C ALA A 12 2.13 3.25 10.79
N ALA A 13 0.91 3.23 11.32
CA ALA A 13 0.20 1.99 11.68
C ALA A 13 -0.07 1.10 10.45
N ILE A 14 -0.49 1.70 9.33
CA ILE A 14 -0.65 0.98 8.05
C ILE A 14 0.66 0.34 7.60
N ILE A 15 1.80 1.05 7.73
CA ILE A 15 3.12 0.51 7.39
C ILE A 15 3.47 -0.69 8.28
N GLU A 16 3.26 -0.59 9.58
CA GLU A 16 3.50 -1.68 10.53
C GLU A 16 2.63 -2.92 10.24
N ASP A 17 1.36 -2.70 9.89
CA ASP A 17 0.43 -3.77 9.53
C ASP A 17 0.81 -4.43 8.20
N LEU A 18 1.21 -3.64 7.19
CA LEU A 18 1.70 -4.15 5.90
C LEU A 18 2.96 -5.02 6.11
N ASP A 19 3.90 -4.54 6.93
CA ASP A 19 5.12 -5.29 7.24
C ASP A 19 4.85 -6.53 8.08
N SER A 20 3.71 -6.63 8.77
CA SER A 20 3.35 -7.77 9.62
C SER A 20 2.49 -8.82 8.92
N ASP A 21 1.93 -8.53 7.75
CA ASP A 21 1.04 -9.43 7.03
C ASP A 21 1.81 -10.59 6.36
N GLU A 22 1.41 -11.83 6.69
CA GLU A 22 2.10 -13.03 6.22
C GLU A 22 1.97 -13.25 4.71
N ASP A 23 0.83 -12.87 4.11
CA ASP A 23 0.62 -13.02 2.68
C ASP A 23 1.48 -12.03 1.90
N LEU A 24 1.56 -10.78 2.38
CA LEU A 24 2.45 -9.79 1.78
C LEU A 24 3.91 -10.18 1.94
N ARG A 25 4.31 -10.71 3.10
CA ARG A 25 5.67 -11.23 3.31
C ARG A 25 6.01 -12.38 2.36
N ALA A 26 5.05 -13.24 2.03
CA ALA A 26 5.27 -14.30 1.06
C ALA A 26 5.54 -13.77 -0.36
N ILE A 27 4.97 -12.61 -0.71
CA ILE A 27 5.10 -11.97 -2.03
C ILE A 27 6.35 -11.08 -2.11
N PHE A 28 6.56 -10.24 -1.08
CA PHE A 28 7.55 -9.17 -1.08
C PHE A 28 8.80 -9.52 -0.28
N GLY A 29 8.73 -10.43 0.67
CA GLY A 29 9.78 -10.66 1.66
C GLY A 29 9.60 -9.80 2.91
N ASP A 30 10.66 -9.66 3.70
CA ASP A 30 10.65 -8.94 4.98
C ASP A 30 11.83 -7.94 5.01
N PRO A 31 11.58 -6.62 5.10
CA PRO A 31 10.27 -5.97 5.24
C PRO A 31 9.50 -5.83 3.90
N VAL A 32 8.17 -5.92 3.96
CA VAL A 32 7.27 -5.73 2.81
C VAL A 32 7.42 -4.31 2.26
N THR A 33 7.46 -3.31 3.13
CA THR A 33 7.52 -1.90 2.79
C THR A 33 8.82 -1.49 2.09
N GLY A 34 9.87 -2.33 2.14
CA GLY A 34 11.07 -2.15 1.32
C GLY A 34 10.82 -2.23 -0.19
N HIS A 35 9.64 -2.73 -0.60
CA HIS A 35 9.21 -2.90 -1.98
C HIS A 35 8.05 -2.00 -2.38
N LEU A 36 7.63 -1.09 -1.50
CA LEU A 36 6.48 -0.20 -1.73
C LEU A 36 6.91 1.27 -1.67
N ALA A 37 6.17 2.14 -2.35
CA ALA A 37 6.36 3.57 -2.26
C ALA A 37 5.03 4.33 -2.30
N ILE A 38 5.03 5.52 -1.71
CA ILE A 38 3.98 6.50 -1.95
C ILE A 38 4.32 7.24 -3.24
N VAL A 39 3.53 6.98 -4.28
CA VAL A 39 3.61 7.68 -5.57
C VAL A 39 2.69 8.90 -5.52
N ALA A 40 3.21 10.04 -5.97
CA ALA A 40 2.47 11.28 -6.11
C ALA A 40 2.25 11.56 -7.60
N GLU A 41 1.00 11.51 -8.05
CA GLU A 41 0.61 11.89 -9.41
C GLU A 41 0.07 13.32 -9.40
N TYR A 42 0.69 14.21 -10.17
CA TYR A 42 0.20 15.57 -10.35
C TYR A 42 -0.64 15.66 -11.62
N ALA A 43 -1.94 15.86 -11.46
CA ALA A 43 -2.88 16.03 -12.57
C ALA A 43 -3.82 17.19 -12.26
N ASP A 44 -4.01 18.08 -13.25
CA ASP A 44 -5.01 19.16 -13.22
C ASP A 44 -5.03 20.03 -11.94
N GLY A 45 -3.85 20.32 -11.38
CA GLY A 45 -3.73 21.14 -10.17
C GLY A 45 -4.00 20.40 -8.85
N THR A 46 -4.09 19.07 -8.91
CA THR A 46 -4.29 18.18 -7.76
C THR A 46 -3.17 17.15 -7.65
N VAL A 47 -2.84 16.78 -6.41
CA VAL A 47 -1.90 15.70 -6.10
C VAL A 47 -2.69 14.51 -5.60
N ASP A 48 -2.58 13.39 -6.30
CA ASP A 48 -3.09 12.09 -5.86
C ASP A 48 -1.94 11.26 -5.30
N LEU A 49 -2.08 10.81 -4.05
CA LEU A 49 -1.10 9.94 -3.38
C LEU A 49 -1.61 8.49 -3.39
N ARG A 50 -0.78 7.55 -3.82
CA ARG A 50 -1.10 6.11 -3.86
C ARG A 50 0.07 5.30 -3.32
N ILE A 51 -0.23 4.19 -2.64
CA ILE A 51 0.78 3.19 -2.33
C ILE A 51 0.87 2.28 -3.54
N GLU A 52 2.05 2.18 -4.14
CA GLU A 52 2.33 1.33 -5.29
C GLU A 52 3.55 0.47 -5.01
N GLU A 53 3.64 -0.67 -5.69
CA GLU A 53 4.85 -1.47 -5.66
C GLU A 53 5.96 -0.87 -6.51
N ILE A 54 7.20 -0.96 -6.04
CA ILE A 54 8.40 -0.58 -6.80
C ILE A 54 9.37 -1.75 -6.75
N ARG A 55 9.39 -2.54 -7.83
CA ARG A 55 10.24 -3.73 -7.96
C ARG A 55 10.82 -3.84 -9.36
N GLU A 56 11.97 -4.50 -9.48
CA GLU A 56 12.56 -4.83 -10.79
C GLU A 56 11.79 -5.93 -11.52
N VAL A 57 11.21 -6.87 -10.76
CA VAL A 57 10.39 -7.98 -11.27
C VAL A 57 8.92 -7.69 -10.94
N PRO A 58 8.04 -7.54 -11.94
CA PRO A 58 6.61 -7.34 -11.72
C PRO A 58 5.94 -8.54 -11.05
N LEU A 59 4.87 -8.29 -10.31
CA LEU A 59 4.01 -9.35 -9.77
C LEU A 59 3.31 -10.14 -10.87
N THR A 60 3.01 -11.39 -10.55
CA THR A 60 2.01 -12.17 -11.27
C THR A 60 0.61 -11.59 -11.05
N ALA A 61 -0.35 -11.99 -11.89
CA ALA A 61 -1.75 -11.54 -11.75
C ALA A 61 -2.37 -11.97 -10.40
N ASP A 62 -2.03 -13.16 -9.91
CA ASP A 62 -2.52 -13.70 -8.64
C ASP A 62 -1.93 -12.92 -7.46
N GLU A 63 -0.62 -12.63 -7.48
CA GLU A 63 0.04 -11.80 -6.47
C GLU A 63 -0.48 -10.36 -6.50
N THR A 64 -0.74 -9.79 -7.68
CA THR A 64 -1.32 -8.45 -7.82
C THR A 64 -2.70 -8.36 -7.19
N THR A 65 -3.54 -9.36 -7.45
CA THR A 65 -4.88 -9.47 -6.85
C THR A 65 -4.76 -9.57 -5.33
N ARG A 66 -3.88 -10.44 -4.85
CA ARG A 66 -3.67 -10.64 -3.41
C ARG A 66 -3.13 -9.39 -2.72
N PHE A 67 -2.14 -8.73 -3.32
CA PHE A 67 -1.57 -7.49 -2.82
C PHE A 67 -2.62 -6.40 -2.68
N THR A 68 -3.47 -6.23 -3.70
CA THR A 68 -4.54 -5.22 -3.69
C THR A 68 -5.57 -5.52 -2.58
N GLU A 69 -6.05 -6.77 -2.49
CA GLU A 69 -7.03 -7.17 -1.47
C GLU A 69 -6.51 -6.94 -0.04
N VAL A 70 -5.26 -7.32 0.22
CA VAL A 70 -4.66 -7.19 1.55
C VAL A 70 -4.38 -5.73 1.90
N THR A 71 -3.85 -4.96 0.96
CA THR A 71 -3.59 -3.52 1.15
C THR A 71 -4.89 -2.77 1.42
N ASP A 72 -5.94 -3.02 0.64
CA ASP A 72 -7.26 -2.42 0.87
C ASP A 72 -7.79 -2.78 2.26
N ARG A 73 -7.72 -4.06 2.65
CA ARG A 73 -8.16 -4.51 3.98
C ARG A 73 -7.44 -3.78 5.11
N ILE A 74 -6.10 -3.66 5.03
CA ILE A 74 -5.28 -3.00 6.06
C ILE A 74 -5.57 -1.50 6.12
N VAL A 75 -5.64 -0.84 4.97
CA VAL A 75 -5.96 0.58 4.88
C VAL A 75 -7.35 0.86 5.44
N TYR A 76 -8.37 0.07 5.07
CA TYR A 76 -9.73 0.25 5.60
C TYR A 76 -9.80 0.01 7.11
N ALA A 77 -9.09 -0.99 7.65
CA ALA A 77 -9.07 -1.27 9.08
C ALA A 77 -8.49 -0.09 9.91
N ASN A 78 -7.51 0.63 9.35
CA ASN A 78 -6.87 1.77 10.00
C ASN A 78 -7.63 3.11 9.83
N LEU A 79 -8.63 3.16 8.95
CA LEU A 79 -9.43 4.37 8.69
C LEU A 79 -10.78 4.40 9.42
N LEU A 80 -11.18 3.30 10.07
CA LEU A 80 -12.41 3.17 10.87
C LEU A 80 -12.13 3.43 12.35
#